data_AF-A0A662MMK0-F1
#
_entry.id   AF-A0A662MMK0-F1
#
_cell.length_a   1.000
_cell.length_b   1.000
_cell.length_c   1.000
_cell.angle_alpha   90.00
_cell.angle_beta   90.00
_cell.angle_gamma   90.00
#
_symmetry.space_group_name_H-M   'P 1'
#
loop_
_entity.id
_entity.type
_entity.pdbx_description
1 polymer ?
#
loop_
_entity_poly.entity_id
_entity_poly.type
_entity_poly.pdbx_seq_one_letter_code
_entity_poly.pdbx_strand_id
1 'polypeptide(L)' 'MPDITMCPGFNCPRKLECYRHIARPSKYWQSYFANPPPVDADNNCKYFVEATISEIESYRKRTSR' A
#
# COMPACT_ATOMS: atom_id res chain seq x y z
N MET A 1 12.55 1.16 -7.88
CA MET A 1 12.39 0.81 -6.45
C MET A 1 11.56 1.92 -5.86
N PRO A 2 10.39 1.66 -5.25
CA PRO A 2 9.65 2.75 -4.64
C PRO A 2 10.42 3.23 -3.41
N ASP A 3 10.81 4.51 -3.40
CA ASP A 3 11.48 5.18 -2.26
C ASP A 3 10.49 5.48 -1.11
N ILE A 4 9.67 4.49 -0.77
CA ILE A 4 8.64 4.58 0.27
C ILE A 4 8.66 3.32 1.13
N THR A 5 8.44 3.50 2.44
CA THR A 5 8.16 2.37 3.33
C THR A 5 6.81 1.76 2.95
N MET A 6 6.79 0.48 2.58
CA MET A 6 5.60 -0.27 2.20
C MET A 6 4.70 -0.56 3.40
N CYS A 7 3.41 -0.73 3.13
CA CYS A 7 2.41 -1.08 4.13
C CYS A 7 1.84 -2.49 3.85
N PRO A 8 1.82 -3.40 4.85
CA PRO A 8 1.23 -4.72 4.65
C PRO A 8 -0.29 -4.68 4.45
N GLY A 9 -0.95 -3.59 4.87
CA GLY A 9 -2.38 -3.36 4.63
C GLY A 9 -3.33 -4.27 5.45
N PHE A 10 -2.83 -4.93 6.49
CA PHE A 10 -3.66 -5.73 7.39
C PHE A 10 -4.75 -4.86 8.05
N ASN A 11 -6.01 -5.34 8.00
CA ASN A 11 -7.20 -4.66 8.52
C ASN A 11 -7.40 -3.21 8.04
N CYS A 12 -6.83 -2.83 6.89
CA CYS A 12 -7.02 -1.50 6.32
C CYS A 12 -8.11 -1.54 5.22
N PRO A 13 -9.24 -0.84 5.38
CA PRO A 13 -10.31 -0.84 4.38
C PRO A 13 -9.89 -0.19 3.06
N ARG A 14 -8.97 0.78 3.12
CA ARG A 14 -8.48 1.55 1.96
C ARG A 14 -7.18 1.01 1.36
N LYS A 15 -6.78 -0.23 1.70
CA LYS A 15 -5.48 -0.79 1.26
C LYS A 15 -5.34 -0.83 -0.27
N LEU A 16 -6.43 -1.07 -0.99
CA LEU A 16 -6.42 -1.14 -2.47
C LEU A 16 -6.29 0.24 -3.14
N GLU A 17 -6.55 1.32 -2.39
CA GLU A 17 -6.41 2.71 -2.84
C GLU A 17 -5.07 3.31 -2.39
N CYS A 18 -4.30 2.59 -1.57
CA CYS A 18 -3.06 3.09 -0.98
C CYS A 18 -1.84 2.63 -1.78
N TYR A 19 -1.09 3.56 -2.36
CA TYR A 19 0.11 3.26 -3.14
C TYR A 19 1.14 2.45 -2.34
N ARG A 20 1.27 2.70 -1.03
CA ARG A 20 2.21 1.96 -0.15
C ARG A 20 1.90 0.48 -0.03
N HIS A 21 0.66 0.07 -0.28
CA HIS A 21 0.26 -1.33 -0.28
C HIS A 21 0.38 -1.95 -1.67
N ILE A 22 -0.09 -1.24 -2.69
CA ILE A 22 -0.20 -1.80 -4.05
C ILE A 22 1.08 -1.68 -4.88
N ALA A 23 2.01 -0.81 -4.49
CA ALA A 23 3.27 -0.63 -5.20
C ALA A 23 4.03 -1.95 -5.32
N ARG A 24 4.80 -2.10 -6.41
CA ARG A 24 5.62 -3.30 -6.60
C ARG A 24 6.85 -3.21 -5.70
N PRO A 25 7.02 -4.09 -4.70
CA PRO A 25 8.21 -4.07 -3.89
C PRO A 25 9.44 -4.39 -4.74
N SER A 26 10.58 -3.81 -4.35
CA SER A 26 11.86 -4.17 -4.95
C SER A 26 12.12 -5.67 -4.80
N LYS A 27 12.69 -6.30 -5.82
CA LYS A 27 13.08 -7.72 -5.79
C LYS A 27 14.23 -7.96 -4.81
N TYR A 28 15.07 -6.94 -4.58
CA TYR A 28 16.23 -7.05 -3.71
C TYR A 28 15.83 -6.78 -2.27
N TRP A 29 15.57 -5.53 -1.90
CA TRP A 29 15.15 -5.14 -0.56
C TRP A 29 14.11 -4.02 -0.58
N GLN A 30 13.14 -4.11 0.33
CA GLN A 30 12.11 -3.11 0.53
C GLN A 30 11.78 -3.01 2.01
N SER A 31 11.73 -1.80 2.54
CA SER A 31 11.31 -1.56 3.93
C SER A 31 9.80 -1.64 4.06
N TYR A 32 9.33 -2.31 5.11
CA TYR A 32 7.92 -2.39 5.49
C TYR A 32 7.73 -1.82 6.88
N PHE A 33 6.56 -1.26 7.16
CA PHE A 33 6.20 -0.95 8.54
C PHE A 33 6.09 -2.24 9.35
N ALA A 34 6.70 -2.25 10.54
CA ALA A 34 6.64 -3.38 11.47
C ALA A 34 5.19 -3.69 11.89
N ASN A 35 4.40 -2.63 12.13
CA ASN A 35 2.97 -2.70 12.40
C ASN A 35 2.22 -1.80 11.41
N PRO A 36 0.98 -2.14 11.00
CA PRO A 36 0.17 -1.24 10.20
C PRO A 36 0.03 0.11 10.92
N PRO A 37 0.21 1.24 10.21
CA PRO A 37 0.08 2.55 10.82
C PRO A 37 -1.32 2.74 11.41
N PRO A 38 -1.44 3.44 12.55
CA PRO A 38 -2.74 3.67 13.17
C PRO A 38 -3.65 4.43 12.20
N VAL A 39 -4.91 4.01 12.17
CA VAL A 39 -6.00 4.72 11.51
C VAL A 39 -6.77 5.51 12.56
N ASP A 40 -7.12 6.74 12.23
CA ASP A 40 -7.96 7.59 13.07
C ASP A 40 -9.42 7.08 13.06
N ALA A 41 -10.26 7.64 13.94
CA ALA A 41 -11.68 7.27 14.05
C ALA A 41 -12.46 7.40 12.73
N ASP A 42 -12.05 8.31 11.85
CA ASP A 42 -12.63 8.54 10.53
C ASP A 42 -12.04 7.63 9.43
N ASN A 43 -11.28 6.59 9.79
CA ASN A 43 -10.52 5.73 8.88
C ASN A 43 -9.45 6.47 8.03
N ASN A 44 -8.98 7.62 8.52
CA ASN A 44 -7.87 8.33 7.92
C ASN A 44 -6.54 7.76 8.42
N CYS A 45 -5.56 7.68 7.53
CA CYS A 45 -4.21 7.25 7.87
C CYS A 45 -3.24 8.35 7.47
N LYS A 46 -2.41 8.80 8.41
CA LYS A 46 -1.38 9.83 8.16
C LYS A 46 -0.41 9.47 7.03
N TYR A 47 -0.20 8.17 6.81
CA TYR A 47 0.68 7.64 5.77
C TYR A 47 -0.10 7.18 4.53
N PHE A 48 -1.38 7.50 4.41
CA PHE A 48 -2.14 7.20 3.21
C PHE A 48 -1.54 7.97 2.02
N VAL A 49 -1.29 7.25 0.93
CA VAL A 49 -0.86 7.83 -0.34
C VAL A 49 -1.84 7.34 -1.38
N GLU A 50 -2.59 8.25 -1.98
CA GLU A 50 -3.57 7.90 -3.01
C GLU A 50 -2.87 7.27 -4.21
N ALA A 51 -3.32 6.08 -4.59
CA ALA A 51 -2.86 5.40 -5.78
C ALA A 51 -3.59 5.91 -7.01
N THR A 52 -2.85 6.02 -8.12
CA THR A 52 -3.45 6.31 -9.42
C THR A 52 -4.19 5.10 -9.98
N ILE A 53 -5.15 5.35 -10.89
CA ILE A 53 -5.94 4.28 -11.53
C ILE A 53 -5.04 3.24 -12.20
N SER A 54 -3.99 3.69 -12.90
CA SER A 54 -3.04 2.80 -13.58
C SER A 54 -2.29 1.89 -12.61
N GLU A 55 -1.92 2.39 -11.43
CA GLU A 55 -1.26 1.61 -10.38
C GLU A 55 -2.21 0.57 -9.77
N ILE A 56 -3.46 0.95 -9.50
CA ILE A 56 -4.50 0.04 -9.00
C ILE A 56 -4.75 -1.09 -10.00
N GLU A 57 -4.89 -0.79 -11.29
CA GLU A 57 -5.02 -1.79 -12.33
C GLU A 57 -3.80 -2.71 -12.42
N SER A 58 -2.59 -2.16 -12.34
CA SER A 58 -1.35 -2.94 -12.38
C SER A 58 -1.27 -3.93 -11.20
N TYR A 59 -1.79 -3.56 -10.04
CA TYR A 59 -1.87 -4.43 -8.87
C TYR A 59 -2.90 -5.53 -9.07
N ARG A 60 -4.11 -5.18 -9.50
CA ARG A 60 -5.18 -6.16 -9.78
C ARG A 60 -4.75 -7.21 -10.81
N LYS A 61 -4.08 -6.80 -11.88
CA LYS A 61 -3.53 -7.71 -12.92
C LYS A 61 -2.50 -8.70 -12.35
N ARG A 62 -1.71 -8.30 -11.33
CA ARG A 62 -0.72 -9.17 -10.68
C ARG A 62 -1.34 -10.16 -9.69
N THR A 63 -2.40 -9.75 -9.00
CA THR A 63 -3.03 -10.53 -7.92
C THR A 63 -4.17 -11.43 -8.42
N SER A 64 -4.70 -11.19 -9.62
CA SER A 64 -5.76 -11.99 -10.28
C SER A 64 -5.27 -13.35 -10.83
N ARG A 65 -4.39 -14.04 -10.09
CA ARG A 65 -3.92 -15.40 -10.42
C ARG A 65 -4.75 -16.46 -9.70
#